data_AF-A0A6V7R0U8-F1
#
_entry.id   AF-A0A6V7R0U8-F1
#
_cell.length_a   1.000
_cell.length_b   1.000
_cell.length_c   1.000
_cell.angle_alpha   90.00
_cell.angle_beta   90.00
_cell.angle_gamma   90.00
#
_symmetry.space_group_name_H-M   'P 1'
#
loop_
_entity.id
_entity.type
_entity.pdbx_description
1 polymer ?
#
loop_
_entity_poly.entity_id
_entity_poly.type
_entity_poly.pdbx_seq_one_letter_code
_entity_poly.pdbx_strand_id
1 'polypeptide(L)'
;MQIFRVHENHKISAQFLDNRRLSKQVLEMYQIIQVCLGEMKIIETNTRYLTHPIVKSIYNEGYPYILDAHALLKELDEEHQRRGGKRSIEFRKDLSALSEIVEAHKIKFNPEQIPPFFVYGDEKLYGEAVYGRYEQLLFDKWRLDKISPRCNIK
;
A
#
# COMPACT_ATOMS: atom_id res chain seq x y z
N MET A 1 -1.23 -0.07 -10.42
CA MET A 1 -0.96 -0.03 -8.97
C MET A 1 -2.23 0.46 -8.29
N GLN A 2 -2.68 -0.18 -7.20
CA GLN A 2 -3.86 0.26 -6.45
C GLN A 2 -3.53 0.18 -4.96
N ILE A 3 -4.20 0.95 -4.11
CA ILE A 3 -4.16 0.76 -2.66
C ILE A 3 -5.57 0.35 -2.25
N PHE A 4 -5.75 -0.83 -1.68
CA PHE A 4 -7.05 -1.24 -1.14
C PHE A 4 -7.09 -0.88 0.33
N ARG A 5 -7.84 0.18 0.64
CA ARG A 5 -8.05 0.63 2.01
C ARG A 5 -9.55 0.75 2.26
N VAL A 6 -10.17 -0.33 2.74
CA VAL A 6 -11.62 -0.41 3.00
C VAL A 6 -12.03 0.25 4.31
N HIS A 7 -11.06 0.64 5.14
CA HIS A 7 -11.30 1.29 6.42
C HIS A 7 -10.11 2.19 6.79
N GLU A 8 -10.34 3.26 7.56
CA GLU A 8 -9.27 4.14 8.08
C GLU A 8 -8.20 3.37 8.87
N ASN A 9 -8.66 2.43 9.70
CA ASN A 9 -7.81 1.46 10.38
C ASN A 9 -7.14 0.49 9.39
N HIS A 10 -5.81 0.59 9.28
CA HIS A 10 -4.98 -0.23 8.40
C HIS A 10 -5.10 -1.72 8.66
N LYS A 11 -5.26 -2.14 9.92
CA LYS A 11 -5.40 -3.54 10.29
C LYS A 11 -6.69 -4.15 9.73
N ILE A 12 -7.80 -3.41 9.81
CA ILE A 12 -9.08 -3.83 9.21
C ILE A 12 -8.91 -3.97 7.70
N SER A 13 -8.26 -2.99 7.05
CA SER A 13 -7.98 -3.04 5.61
C SER A 13 -7.12 -4.25 5.21
N ALA A 14 -6.06 -4.55 5.97
CA ALA A 14 -5.20 -5.70 5.72
C ALA A 14 -5.95 -7.03 5.89
N GLN A 15 -6.77 -7.14 6.94
CA GLN A 15 -7.57 -8.32 7.22
C GLN A 15 -8.63 -8.59 6.14
N PHE A 16 -9.18 -7.54 5.53
CA PHE A 16 -10.22 -7.68 4.51
C PHE A 16 -9.72 -8.28 3.20
N LEU A 17 -8.44 -8.11 2.86
CA LEU A 17 -7.88 -8.61 1.59
C LEU A 17 -7.76 -10.13 1.59
N ASP A 18 -7.98 -10.78 0.44
CA ASP A 18 -7.55 -12.17 0.26
C ASP A 18 -6.01 -12.28 0.15
N ASN A 19 -5.47 -13.48 0.36
CA ASN A 19 -4.03 -13.73 0.41
C ASN A 19 -3.25 -13.25 -0.83
N ARG A 20 -3.84 -13.37 -2.02
CA ARG A 20 -3.18 -12.95 -3.25
C ARG A 20 -3.14 -11.43 -3.36
N ARG A 21 -4.27 -10.77 -3.10
CA ARG A 21 -4.34 -9.29 -3.11
C ARG A 21 -3.49 -8.70 -1.99
N LEU A 22 -3.52 -9.30 -0.80
CA LEU A 22 -2.67 -8.93 0.33
C LEU A 22 -1.18 -9.03 -0.03
N SER A 23 -0.73 -10.16 -0.58
CA SER A 23 0.67 -10.34 -0.97
C SER A 23 1.13 -9.28 -1.99
N LYS A 24 0.25 -8.95 -2.94
CA LYS A 24 0.46 -7.91 -3.96
C LYS A 24 0.47 -6.50 -3.37
N GLN A 25 -0.44 -6.20 -2.44
CA GLN A 25 -0.55 -4.88 -1.80
C GLN A 25 0.71 -4.50 -1.03
N VAL A 26 1.36 -5.45 -0.34
CA VAL A 26 2.67 -5.20 0.28
C VAL A 26 3.72 -4.75 -0.74
N LEU A 27 3.80 -5.41 -1.90
CA LEU A 27 4.76 -5.05 -2.95
C LEU A 27 4.44 -3.68 -3.56
N GLU A 28 3.15 -3.43 -3.86
CA GLU A 28 2.71 -2.15 -4.42
C GLU A 28 2.95 -1.00 -3.44
N MET A 29 2.64 -1.18 -2.14
CA MET A 29 2.90 -0.18 -1.10
C MET A 29 4.40 0.11 -0.93
N TYR A 30 5.24 -0.94 -0.88
CA TYR A 30 6.69 -0.79 -0.86
C TYR A 30 7.20 0.06 -2.05
N GLN A 31 6.74 -0.25 -3.26
CA GLN A 31 7.11 0.48 -4.48
C GLN A 31 6.64 1.94 -4.46
N ILE A 32 5.42 2.22 -3.99
CA ILE A 32 4.89 3.58 -3.87
C ILE A 32 5.78 4.42 -2.96
N ILE A 33 6.13 3.88 -1.79
CA ILE A 33 6.97 4.58 -0.82
C ILE A 33 8.36 4.83 -1.42
N GLN A 34 8.96 3.82 -2.05
CA GLN A 34 10.26 3.94 -2.73
C GLN A 34 10.26 5.04 -3.79
N VAL A 35 9.23 5.13 -4.64
CA VAL A 35 9.13 6.19 -5.66
C VAL A 35 9.03 7.57 -5.01
N CYS A 36 8.26 7.73 -3.93
CA CYS A 36 8.18 9.00 -3.20
C CYS A 36 9.54 9.39 -2.60
N LEU A 37 10.23 8.44 -1.95
CA LEU A 37 11.57 8.68 -1.39
C LEU A 37 12.60 9.00 -2.47
N GLY A 38 12.52 8.34 -3.63
CA GLY A 38 13.36 8.61 -4.79
C GLY A 38 13.16 10.02 -5.34
N GLU A 39 11.91 10.45 -5.48
CA GLU A 39 11.59 11.81 -5.92
C GLU A 39 12.10 12.87 -4.94
N MET A 40 12.08 12.57 -3.65
CA MET A 40 12.69 13.41 -2.61
C MET A 40 14.23 13.34 -2.58
N LYS A 41 14.86 12.55 -3.46
CA LYS A 41 16.31 12.28 -3.50
C LYS A 41 16.87 11.72 -2.18
N ILE A 42 16.04 11.03 -1.40
CA ILE A 42 16.46 10.34 -0.18
C ILE A 42 17.16 9.02 -0.51
N ILE A 43 16.72 8.38 -1.60
CA ILE A 43 17.31 7.16 -2.13
C ILE A 43 17.48 7.28 -3.65
N GLU A 44 18.38 6.47 -4.21
CA GLU A 44 18.51 6.32 -5.65
C GLU A 44 17.57 5.20 -6.13
N THR A 45 16.51 5.57 -6.84
CA THR A 45 15.57 4.61 -7.44
C THR A 45 14.87 5.23 -8.65
N ASN A 46 14.17 4.40 -9.41
CA ASN A 46 13.43 4.84 -10.58
C ASN A 46 12.11 5.51 -10.17
N THR A 47 11.89 6.77 -10.58
CA THR A 47 10.68 7.55 -10.28
C THR A 47 9.64 7.53 -11.39
N ARG A 48 9.72 6.61 -12.36
CA ARG A 48 8.80 6.50 -13.53
C ARG A 48 7.32 6.48 -13.14
N TYR A 49 6.97 5.92 -11.98
CA TYR A 49 5.59 5.85 -11.52
C TYR A 49 5.11 7.08 -10.75
N LEU A 50 5.91 8.14 -10.64
CA LEU A 50 5.53 9.38 -9.95
C LEU A 50 4.25 9.98 -10.53
N THR A 51 3.99 9.81 -11.84
CA THR A 51 2.78 10.31 -12.50
C THR A 51 1.54 9.47 -12.24
N HIS A 52 1.69 8.27 -11.67
CA HIS A 52 0.57 7.39 -11.37
C HIS A 52 -0.35 8.04 -10.31
N PRO A 53 -1.69 8.07 -10.49
CA PRO A 53 -2.60 8.83 -9.61
C PRO A 53 -2.44 8.50 -8.12
N ILE A 54 -2.33 7.21 -7.80
CA ILE A 54 -2.09 6.74 -6.43
C ILE A 54 -0.75 7.23 -5.87
N VAL A 55 0.33 7.18 -6.66
CA VAL A 55 1.64 7.66 -6.20
C VAL A 55 1.61 9.17 -6.00
N LYS A 56 0.98 9.93 -6.90
CA LYS A 56 0.76 11.38 -6.73
C LYS A 56 0.00 11.69 -5.44
N SER A 57 -1.06 10.93 -5.16
CA SER A 57 -1.86 11.11 -3.94
C SER A 57 -1.04 10.87 -2.67
N ILE A 58 -0.14 9.89 -2.67
CA ILE A 58 0.76 9.65 -1.53
C ILE A 58 1.89 10.68 -1.47
N TYR A 59 2.44 11.07 -2.63
CA TYR A 59 3.52 12.04 -2.73
C TYR A 59 3.09 13.44 -2.29
N ASN A 60 1.81 13.77 -2.46
CA ASN A 60 1.17 14.96 -1.91
C ASN A 60 1.99 16.24 -2.16
N GLU A 61 2.26 16.51 -3.43
CA GLU A 61 2.93 17.73 -3.91
C GLU A 61 4.29 18.01 -3.23
N GLY A 62 5.02 16.96 -2.83
CA GLY A 62 6.33 17.09 -2.20
C GLY A 62 6.30 17.01 -0.67
N TYR A 63 5.13 16.88 -0.07
CA TYR A 63 4.97 16.65 1.37
C TYR A 63 4.23 15.34 1.65
N PRO A 64 4.90 14.19 1.48
CA PRO A 64 4.23 12.92 1.28
C PRO A 64 3.74 12.28 2.58
N TYR A 65 2.64 11.51 2.48
CA TYR A 65 2.05 10.72 3.57
C TYR A 65 2.80 9.41 3.83
N ILE A 66 4.15 9.45 3.84
CA ILE A 66 4.99 8.25 3.96
C ILE A 66 4.81 7.57 5.32
N LEU A 67 4.57 8.32 6.39
CA LEU A 67 4.40 7.75 7.72
C LEU A 67 3.17 6.83 7.79
N ASP A 68 2.03 7.32 7.32
CA ASP A 68 0.80 6.53 7.27
C ASP A 68 0.87 5.41 6.21
N ALA A 69 1.49 5.66 5.05
CA ALA A 69 1.72 4.64 4.04
C ALA A 69 2.59 3.48 4.56
N HIS A 70 3.62 3.81 5.35
CA HIS A 70 4.50 2.83 5.97
C HIS A 70 3.80 2.05 7.09
N ALA A 71 2.95 2.70 7.87
CA ALA A 71 2.10 2.03 8.85
C ALA A 71 1.16 1.01 8.17
N LEU A 72 0.51 1.40 7.07
CA LEU A 72 -0.30 0.47 6.27
C LEU A 72 0.53 -0.69 5.70
N LEU A 73 1.74 -0.42 5.18
CA LEU A 73 2.64 -1.47 4.69
C LEU A 73 2.97 -2.51 5.78
N LYS A 74 3.24 -2.06 7.01
CA LYS A 74 3.52 -2.97 8.14
C LYS A 74 2.34 -3.88 8.43
N GLU A 75 1.14 -3.33 8.57
CA GLU A 75 -0.08 -4.13 8.83
C GLU A 75 -0.37 -5.12 7.71
N LEU A 76 -0.15 -4.72 6.44
CA LEU A 76 -0.31 -5.62 5.29
C LEU A 76 0.69 -6.78 5.32
N ASP A 77 1.97 -6.52 5.65
CA ASP A 77 2.96 -7.58 5.70
C ASP A 77 2.82 -8.46 6.95
N GLU A 78 2.50 -7.89 8.11
CA GLU A 78 2.18 -8.63 9.32
C GLU A 78 1.02 -9.60 9.11
N GLU A 79 -0.09 -9.12 8.51
CA GLU A 79 -1.22 -9.97 8.19
C GLU A 79 -0.87 -11.03 7.13
N HIS A 80 -0.01 -10.69 6.16
CA HIS A 80 0.46 -11.66 5.17
C HIS A 80 1.26 -12.79 5.82
N GLN A 81 2.19 -12.44 6.71
CA GLN A 81 3.01 -13.40 7.45
C GLN A 81 2.16 -14.25 8.40
N ARG A 82 1.20 -13.63 9.10
CA ARG A 82 0.25 -14.33 10.00
C ARG A 82 -0.53 -15.43 9.28
N ARG A 83 -0.85 -15.23 8.00
CA ARG A 83 -1.57 -16.21 7.16
C ARG A 83 -0.67 -17.25 6.49
N GLY A 84 0.61 -17.33 6.89
CA GLY A 84 1.58 -18.26 6.32
C GLY A 84 2.19 -17.79 5.00
N GLY A 85 2.00 -16.51 4.63
CA GLY A 85 2.66 -15.88 3.51
C GLY A 85 4.17 -15.88 3.67
N LYS A 86 4.89 -16.30 2.63
CA LYS A 86 6.36 -16.34 2.62
C LYS A 86 6.90 -15.18 1.78
N ARG A 87 7.89 -14.49 2.35
CA ARG A 87 8.72 -13.51 1.64
C ARG A 87 10.12 -14.07 1.45
N SER A 88 10.79 -13.66 0.37
CA SER A 88 12.21 -13.96 0.22
C SER A 88 13.01 -13.23 1.29
N ILE A 89 14.23 -13.73 1.56
CA ILE A 89 15.11 -13.13 2.58
C ILE A 89 15.51 -11.71 2.16
N GLU A 90 15.73 -11.51 0.86
CA GLU A 90 16.10 -10.24 0.25
C GLU A 90 15.01 -9.20 0.49
N PHE A 91 13.75 -9.55 0.18
CA PHE A 91 12.65 -8.60 0.35
C PHE A 91 12.39 -8.24 1.81
N ARG A 92 12.63 -9.16 2.75
CA ARG A 92 12.56 -8.84 4.19
C ARG A 92 13.64 -7.83 4.61
N LYS A 93 14.86 -7.96 4.07
CA LYS A 93 15.92 -6.97 4.28
C LYS A 93 15.52 -5.62 3.69
N ASP A 94 14.92 -5.61 2.51
CA ASP A 94 14.44 -4.38 1.87
C ASP A 94 13.37 -3.67 2.71
N LEU A 95 12.42 -4.41 3.31
CA LEU A 95 11.41 -3.85 4.22
C LEU A 95 12.03 -3.29 5.52
N SER A 96 13.04 -3.96 6.05
CA SER A 96 13.79 -3.47 7.23
C SER A 96 14.51 -2.17 6.92
N ALA A 97 15.30 -2.15 5.83
CA ALA A 97 16.04 -0.97 5.39
C ALA A 97 15.10 0.20 5.07
N LEU A 98 13.95 -0.07 4.43
CA LEU A 98 12.93 0.95 4.21
C LEU A 98 12.44 1.55 5.54
N SER A 99 12.21 0.73 6.55
CA SER A 99 11.74 1.19 7.86
C SER A 99 12.75 2.09 8.55
N GLU A 100 14.04 1.77 8.46
CA GLU A 100 15.13 2.61 8.98
C GLU A 100 15.20 3.96 8.25
N ILE A 101 15.08 3.96 6.92
CA ILE A 101 15.08 5.18 6.11
C ILE A 101 13.89 6.08 6.46
N VAL A 102 12.70 5.51 6.60
CA VAL A 102 11.48 6.24 6.97
C VAL A 102 11.65 6.89 8.34
N GLU A 103 12.13 6.14 9.33
CA GLU A 103 12.34 6.68 10.69
C GLU A 103 13.38 7.81 10.71
N ALA A 104 14.51 7.62 10.01
CA ALA A 104 15.57 8.62 9.94
C ALA A 104 15.14 9.94 9.29
N HIS A 105 14.11 9.92 8.43
CA HIS A 105 13.63 11.08 7.68
C HIS A 105 12.24 11.55 8.08
N LYS A 106 11.65 11.00 9.15
CA LYS A 106 10.24 11.23 9.52
C LYS A 106 9.82 12.69 9.60
N ILE A 107 10.74 13.59 9.98
CA ILE A 107 10.49 15.04 10.06
C ILE A 107 10.17 15.69 8.71
N LYS A 108 10.50 15.04 7.58
CA LYS A 108 10.26 15.52 6.22
C LYS A 108 8.91 15.09 5.66
N PHE A 109 8.16 14.25 6.39
CA PHE A 109 6.93 13.63 5.90
C PHE A 109 5.71 14.24 6.57
N ASN A 110 4.57 14.13 5.91
CA ASN A 110 3.30 14.57 6.46
C ASN A 110 2.89 13.65 7.62
N PRO A 111 2.62 14.19 8.83
CA PRO A 111 2.18 13.41 9.99
C PRO A 111 0.71 13.00 9.93
N GLU A 112 -0.08 13.58 9.03
CA GLU A 112 -1.49 13.24 8.84
C GLU A 112 -1.67 11.88 8.17
N GLN A 113 -2.86 11.31 8.33
CA GLN A 113 -3.24 10.09 7.62
C GLN A 113 -3.44 10.37 6.13
N ILE A 114 -3.24 9.35 5.30
CA ILE A 114 -3.58 9.43 3.88
C ILE A 114 -5.10 9.72 3.80
N PRO A 115 -5.54 10.78 3.08
CA PRO A 115 -6.96 11.02 2.90
C PRO A 115 -7.57 9.88 2.07
N PRO A 116 -8.84 9.48 2.31
CA PRO A 116 -9.49 8.47 1.49
C PRO A 116 -9.51 8.92 0.03
N PHE A 117 -8.85 8.14 -0.81
CA PHE A 117 -8.71 8.41 -2.24
C PHE A 117 -8.91 7.12 -3.02
N PHE A 118 -9.71 7.15 -4.07
CA PHE A 118 -9.96 6.01 -4.97
C PHE A 118 -9.80 6.45 -6.42
N VAL A 119 -9.10 5.63 -7.22
CA VAL A 119 -9.04 5.79 -8.68
C VAL A 119 -9.14 4.44 -9.36
N TYR A 120 -10.10 4.29 -10.27
CA TYR A 120 -10.23 3.12 -11.12
C TYR A 120 -10.92 3.46 -12.44
N GLY A 121 -10.21 3.25 -13.57
CA GLY A 121 -10.67 3.76 -14.86
C GLY A 121 -10.78 5.28 -14.81
N ASP A 122 -11.94 5.81 -15.19
CA ASP A 122 -12.25 7.25 -15.16
C ASP A 122 -12.82 7.73 -13.81
N GLU A 123 -13.14 6.79 -12.91
CA GLU A 123 -13.72 7.10 -11.60
C GLU A 123 -12.65 7.61 -10.64
N LYS A 124 -12.92 8.75 -9.99
CA LYS A 124 -12.12 9.33 -8.90
C LYS A 124 -13.03 9.72 -7.76
N LEU A 125 -12.80 9.18 -6.57
CA LEU A 125 -13.57 9.49 -5.37
C LEU A 125 -12.67 9.93 -4.22
N TYR A 126 -13.25 10.72 -3.33
CA TYR A 126 -12.64 11.26 -2.11
C TYR A 126 -13.61 11.11 -0.94
N GLY A 127 -13.09 11.16 0.29
CA GLY A 127 -13.90 11.09 1.51
C GLY A 127 -14.46 9.69 1.80
N GLU A 128 -15.37 9.57 2.76
CA GLU A 128 -15.80 8.28 3.33
C GLU A 128 -16.39 7.30 2.30
N ALA A 129 -17.01 7.79 1.23
CA ALA A 129 -17.56 6.97 0.14
C ALA A 129 -16.51 6.07 -0.53
N VAL A 130 -15.22 6.44 -0.43
CA VAL A 130 -14.09 5.66 -0.93
C VAL A 130 -14.03 4.27 -0.30
N TYR A 131 -14.33 4.15 0.99
CA TYR A 131 -14.23 2.89 1.73
C TYR A 131 -15.20 1.84 1.18
N GLY A 132 -16.48 2.19 1.07
CA GLY A 132 -17.49 1.32 0.47
C GLY A 132 -17.19 0.98 -0.99
N ARG A 133 -16.58 1.91 -1.74
CA ARG A 133 -16.17 1.64 -3.12
C ARG A 133 -15.03 0.62 -3.21
N TYR A 134 -14.06 0.67 -2.29
CA TYR A 134 -13.01 -0.33 -2.22
C TYR A 134 -13.57 -1.72 -1.88
N GLU A 135 -14.51 -1.82 -0.96
CA GLU A 135 -15.17 -3.09 -0.64
C GLU A 135 -15.89 -3.65 -1.86
N GLN A 136 -16.71 -2.84 -2.53
CA GLN A 136 -17.43 -3.24 -3.72
C GLN A 136 -16.47 -3.74 -4.82
N LEU A 137 -15.39 -2.99 -5.09
CA LEU A 137 -14.40 -3.39 -6.08
C LEU A 137 -13.71 -4.70 -5.70
N LEU A 138 -13.44 -4.95 -4.42
CA LEU A 138 -12.87 -6.22 -3.97
C LEU A 138 -13.86 -7.38 -4.16
N PHE A 139 -15.12 -7.21 -3.76
CA PHE A 139 -16.17 -8.22 -3.97
C PHE A 139 -16.34 -8.56 -5.45
N ASP A 140 -16.41 -7.56 -6.33
CA ASP A 140 -16.50 -7.77 -7.77
C ASP A 140 -15.29 -8.55 -8.30
N LYS A 141 -14.09 -8.17 -7.84
CA LYS A 141 -12.86 -8.88 -8.21
C LYS A 141 -12.84 -10.31 -7.67
N TRP A 142 -13.41 -10.61 -6.51
CA TRP A 142 -13.48 -11.97 -5.96
C TRP A 142 -14.49 -12.83 -6.71
N ARG A 143 -15.68 -12.29 -7.02
CA ARG A 143 -16.70 -12.99 -7.80
C ARG A 143 -16.18 -13.43 -9.17
N LEU A 144 -15.33 -12.61 -9.78
CA LEU A 144 -14.74 -12.89 -11.10
C LEU A 144 -13.42 -13.68 -11.02
N ASP A 145 -12.95 -14.02 -9.81
CA ASP A 145 -11.65 -14.64 -9.61
C ASP A 145 -11.69 -16.14 -9.94
N LYS A 146 -10.96 -16.53 -10.98
CA LYS A 146 -10.83 -17.94 -11.40
C LYS A 146 -9.57 -18.62 -10.87
N ILE A 147 -8.76 -17.91 -10.09
CA ILE A 147 -7.46 -18.37 -9.64
C ILE A 147 -7.53 -18.68 -8.15
N SER A 148 -7.11 -19.90 -7.78
CA SER A 148 -7.09 -20.34 -6.39
C SER A 148 -6.23 -19.42 -5.49
N PRO A 149 -6.62 -19.24 -4.21
CA PRO A 149 -5.86 -18.43 -3.27
C PRO A 149 -4.39 -18.90 -3.14
N ARG A 150 -3.46 -17.96 -3.16
CA ARG A 150 -2.01 -18.25 -3.01
C ARG A 150 -1.63 -18.30 -1.53
N CYS A 151 -2.13 -19.27 -0.77
CA CYS A 151 -1.54 -19.66 0.53
C CYS A 151 -1.98 -21.08 0.89
N ASN A 152 -1.06 -21.82 1.52
CA ASN A 152 -1.34 -23.11 2.16
C ASN A 152 -2.02 -22.86 3.51
N ILE A 153 -3.26 -22.37 3.51
CA ILE A 153 -4.09 -22.50 4.72
C ILE A 153 -4.36 -24.00 4.84
N LYS A 154 -3.71 -24.65 5.81
CA LYS A 154 -4.07 -26.00 6.23
C LYS A 154 -5.38 -25.96 7.00
#